data_AF-A0A2V6FRQ0-F1
#
_entry.id   AF-A0A2V6FRQ0-F1
#
_cell.length_a   1.000
_cell.length_b   1.000
_cell.length_c   1.000
_cell.angle_alpha   90.00
_cell.angle_beta   90.00
_cell.angle_gamma   90.00
#
_symmetry.space_group_name_H-M   'P 1'
#
loop_
_entity.id
_entity.type
_entity.pdbx_description
1 polymer ?
#
loop_
_entity_poly.entity_id
_entity_poly.type
_entity_poly.pdbx_seq_one_letter_code
_entity_poly.pdbx_strand_id
1 'polypeptide(L)'
;HNVHHTDLDMDVSTAARFHFGEMIFSIGFLSLAVLVFGIAPIMLIVFFIMFEAETLFHHSNWRLPIQLERILNLIIVTPRMHGIHHSIVQRETNSNWGTIFCWWDKLHRTLRRDVPQDAVTIGVAAYRDEHELTLGKLLALPFGKQREWRLPNGEIPERTPQSAEELAE
;
A
#
# COMPACT_ATOMS: atom_id res chain seq x y z
N HIS A 1 1.37 -10.16 1.28
CA HIS A 1 1.02 -8.86 0.72
C HIS A 1 0.03 -8.90 -0.45
N ASN A 2 0.15 -9.78 -1.46
CA ASN A 2 -0.75 -9.70 -2.64
C ASN A 2 -2.27 -9.70 -2.30
N VAL A 3 -2.70 -10.47 -1.29
CA VAL A 3 -4.09 -10.47 -0.77
C VAL A 3 -4.61 -9.06 -0.44
N HIS A 4 -3.75 -8.22 0.12
CA HIS A 4 -4.02 -6.82 0.46
C HIS A 4 -4.29 -6.00 -0.80
N HIS A 5 -3.42 -6.12 -1.80
CA HIS A 5 -3.54 -5.39 -3.06
C HIS A 5 -4.60 -5.92 -4.01
N THR A 6 -5.12 -7.13 -3.81
CA THR A 6 -6.24 -7.63 -4.63
C THR A 6 -7.58 -6.96 -4.30
N ASP A 7 -7.63 -6.07 -3.30
CA ASP A 7 -8.80 -5.24 -3.09
C ASP A 7 -9.04 -4.34 -4.31
N LEU A 8 -10.30 -4.20 -4.74
CA LEU A 8 -10.64 -3.45 -5.96
C LEU A 8 -11.07 -2.02 -5.67
N ASP A 9 -11.42 -1.74 -4.42
CA ASP A 9 -11.78 -0.42 -3.93
C ASP A 9 -11.12 -0.21 -2.56
N MET A 10 -10.15 0.70 -2.51
CA MET A 10 -9.34 0.90 -1.30
C MET A 10 -10.08 1.81 -0.32
N ASP A 11 -10.29 1.28 0.88
CA ASP A 11 -10.76 2.07 2.03
C ASP A 11 -10.08 1.61 3.32
N VAL A 12 -10.56 2.12 4.46
CA VAL A 12 -9.99 1.78 5.78
C VAL A 12 -10.08 0.29 6.11
N SER A 13 -10.97 -0.49 5.47
CA SER A 13 -11.06 -1.94 5.65
C SER A 13 -9.92 -2.67 4.94
N THR A 14 -9.39 -2.11 3.85
CA THR A 14 -8.20 -2.63 3.16
C THR A 14 -7.01 -2.69 4.12
N ALA A 15 -6.89 -1.74 5.08
CA ALA A 15 -5.87 -1.76 6.13
C ALA A 15 -5.86 -3.04 7.00
N ALA A 16 -6.95 -3.80 7.02
CA ALA A 16 -7.04 -5.07 7.75
C ALA A 16 -6.96 -6.30 6.83
N ARG A 17 -6.80 -6.13 5.51
CA ARG A 17 -6.93 -7.19 4.51
C ARG A 17 -5.64 -7.98 4.28
N PHE A 18 -5.08 -8.51 5.36
CA PHE A 18 -3.86 -9.30 5.33
C PHE A 18 -4.11 -10.80 5.52
N HIS A 19 -3.25 -11.61 4.90
CA HIS A 19 -3.27 -13.05 5.15
C HIS A 19 -2.75 -13.36 6.55
N PHE A 20 -3.41 -14.25 7.30
CA PHE A 20 -3.00 -14.59 8.68
C PHE A 20 -1.55 -15.08 8.77
N GLY A 21 -1.08 -15.82 7.75
CA GLY A 21 0.32 -16.27 7.67
C GLY A 21 1.30 -15.10 7.63
N GLU A 22 1.01 -14.05 6.86
CA GLU A 22 1.81 -12.82 6.82
C GLU A 22 1.86 -12.15 8.19
N MET A 23 0.73 -12.07 8.89
CA MET A 23 0.68 -11.52 10.25
C MET A 23 1.53 -12.34 11.24
N ILE A 24 1.45 -13.67 11.21
CA ILE A 24 2.26 -14.54 12.09
C ILE A 24 3.75 -14.31 11.85
N PHE A 25 4.20 -14.25 10.59
CA PHE A 25 5.61 -14.00 10.27
C PHE A 25 6.04 -12.59 10.69
N SER A 26 5.23 -11.56 10.43
CA SER A 26 5.52 -10.18 10.80
C SER A 26 5.62 -10.00 12.32
N ILE A 27 4.66 -10.56 13.07
CA ILE A 27 4.66 -10.52 14.54
C ILE A 27 5.86 -11.30 15.10
N GLY A 28 6.17 -12.47 14.53
CA GLY A 28 7.35 -13.26 14.93
C GLY A 28 8.66 -12.50 14.72
N PHE A 29 8.83 -11.88 13.54
CA PHE A 29 10.00 -11.06 13.23
C PHE A 29 10.14 -9.85 14.17
N LEU A 30 9.04 -9.11 14.37
CA LEU A 30 9.02 -7.96 15.28
C LEU A 30 9.33 -8.37 16.72
N SER A 31 8.75 -9.49 17.19
CA SER A 31 9.00 -10.02 18.54
C SER A 31 10.46 -10.41 18.73
N LEU A 32 11.08 -11.02 17.71
CA LEU A 32 12.51 -11.33 17.73
C LEU A 32 13.36 -10.06 17.83
N ALA A 33 13.05 -9.03 17.03
CA ALA A 33 13.76 -7.76 17.09
C ALA A 33 13.63 -7.10 18.48
N VAL A 34 12.42 -7.07 19.05
CA VAL A 34 12.17 -6.55 20.41
C VAL A 34 13.02 -7.28 21.46
N LEU A 35 13.10 -8.61 21.37
CA LEU A 35 13.90 -9.42 22.29
C LEU A 35 15.40 -9.17 22.14
N VAL A 36 15.90 -9.15 20.90
CA VAL A 36 17.33 -8.96 20.60
C VAL A 36 17.82 -7.58 21.02
N PHE A 37 17.03 -6.54 20.79
CA PHE A 37 17.40 -5.16 21.10
C PHE A 37 16.95 -4.70 22.50
N GLY A 38 16.26 -5.54 23.27
CA GLY A 38 15.78 -5.21 24.62
C GLY A 38 14.78 -4.04 24.64
N ILE A 39 13.90 -3.97 23.64
CA ILE A 39 12.95 -2.85 23.49
C ILE A 39 11.93 -2.89 24.63
N ALA A 40 11.76 -1.76 25.33
CA ALA A 40 10.81 -1.64 26.43
C ALA A 40 9.35 -1.81 25.94
N PRO A 41 8.47 -2.49 26.70
CA PRO A 41 7.07 -2.72 26.31
C PRO A 41 6.30 -1.44 25.94
N ILE A 42 6.58 -0.33 26.63
CA ILE A 42 5.95 0.96 26.33
C ILE A 42 6.28 1.49 24.93
N MET A 43 7.50 1.26 24.45
CA MET A 43 7.91 1.68 23.09
C MET A 43 7.16 0.86 22.04
N LEU A 44 6.90 -0.41 22.31
CA LEU A 44 6.12 -1.27 21.44
C LEU A 44 4.66 -0.82 21.36
N ILE A 45 4.06 -0.41 22.49
CA ILE A 45 2.70 0.14 22.51
C ILE A 45 2.63 1.42 21.68
N VAL A 46 3.56 2.36 21.89
CA VAL A 46 3.61 3.61 21.11
C VAL A 46 3.78 3.32 19.62
N PHE A 47 4.68 2.39 19.27
CA PHE A 47 4.87 1.96 17.88
C PHE A 47 3.58 1.42 17.27
N PHE A 48 2.88 0.49 17.93
CA PHE A 48 1.64 -0.07 17.40
C PHE A 48 0.55 0.99 17.23
N ILE A 49 0.37 1.89 18.20
CA ILE A 49 -0.61 2.98 18.07
C ILE A 49 -0.30 3.85 16.85
N MET A 50 0.96 4.25 16.68
CA MET A 50 1.38 5.06 15.54
C MET A 50 1.23 4.30 14.21
N PHE A 51 1.66 3.04 14.17
CA PHE A 51 1.60 2.20 12.98
C PHE A 51 0.16 1.98 12.53
N GLU A 52 -0.74 1.62 13.45
CA GLU A 52 -2.15 1.39 13.14
C GLU A 52 -2.87 2.69 12.74
N ALA A 53 -2.64 3.78 13.46
CA ALA A 53 -3.23 5.08 13.12
C ALA A 53 -2.84 5.53 11.71
N GLU A 54 -1.56 5.37 11.36
CA GLU A 54 -1.04 5.75 10.06
C GLU A 54 -1.47 4.77 8.95
N THR A 55 -1.57 3.47 9.26
CA THR A 55 -2.09 2.47 8.34
C THR A 55 -3.55 2.76 7.98
N LEU A 56 -4.37 3.12 8.97
CA LEU A 56 -5.75 3.57 8.75
C LEU A 56 -5.79 4.87 7.95
N PHE A 57 -4.91 5.83 8.27
CA PHE A 57 -4.86 7.12 7.59
C PHE A 57 -4.53 6.96 6.11
N HIS A 58 -3.46 6.27 5.75
CA HIS A 58 -3.03 6.19 4.35
C HIS A 58 -3.89 5.23 3.50
N HIS A 59 -4.73 4.38 4.10
CA HIS A 59 -5.75 3.59 3.38
C HIS A 59 -7.10 4.31 3.33
N SER A 60 -7.27 5.43 4.03
CA SER A 60 -8.53 6.16 4.00
C SER A 60 -8.86 6.69 2.60
N ASN A 61 -10.15 6.81 2.27
CA ASN A 61 -10.61 7.44 1.03
C ASN A 61 -10.64 8.98 1.14
N TRP A 62 -9.70 9.57 1.88
CA TRP A 62 -9.61 11.02 2.02
C TRP A 62 -8.92 11.63 0.80
N ARG A 63 -9.57 12.61 0.19
CA ARG A 63 -8.98 13.49 -0.83
C ARG A 63 -8.45 14.75 -0.15
N LEU A 64 -7.16 14.77 0.16
CA LEU A 64 -6.53 15.92 0.79
C LEU A 64 -6.33 17.06 -0.21
N PRO A 65 -6.41 18.33 0.21
CA PRO A 65 -5.93 19.45 -0.60
C PRO A 65 -4.45 19.25 -0.95
N ILE A 66 -4.07 19.50 -2.20
CA ILE A 66 -2.72 19.19 -2.72
C ILE A 66 -1.60 19.89 -1.93
N GLN A 67 -1.86 21.10 -1.41
CA GLN A 67 -0.89 21.84 -0.60
C GLN A 67 -0.65 21.15 0.75
N LEU A 68 -1.71 20.66 1.40
CA LEU A 68 -1.61 19.92 2.66
C LEU A 68 -0.87 18.60 2.44
N GLU A 69 -1.21 17.88 1.38
CA GLU A 69 -0.56 16.62 1.03
C GLU A 69 0.96 16.80 0.83
N ARG A 70 1.38 17.86 0.12
CA ARG A 70 2.80 18.18 -0.08
C ARG A 70 3.54 18.39 1.23
N ILE A 71 2.91 19.05 2.20
CA ILE A 71 3.48 19.28 3.53
C ILE A 71 3.57 17.96 4.31
N LEU A 72 2.50 17.16 4.32
CA LEU A 72 2.47 15.88 5.03
C LEU A 72 3.51 14.90 4.47
N ASN A 73 3.65 14.82 3.13
CA ASN A 73 4.67 14.02 2.46
C ASN A 73 6.11 14.53 2.68
N LEU A 74 6.35 15.52 3.53
CA LEU A 74 7.70 15.76 4.06
C LEU A 74 8.09 14.68 5.08
N ILE A 75 7.11 14.12 5.80
CA ILE A 75 7.31 13.23 6.94
C ILE A 75 6.55 11.93 6.72
N ILE A 76 5.23 11.99 6.59
CA ILE A 76 4.33 10.83 6.62
C ILE A 76 3.81 10.42 5.24
N VAL A 77 3.19 9.24 5.17
CA VAL A 77 2.57 8.71 3.96
C VAL A 77 1.13 9.19 3.90
N THR A 78 0.67 9.61 2.73
CA THR A 78 -0.70 10.15 2.57
C THR A 78 -1.59 9.18 1.80
N PRO A 79 -2.92 9.32 1.90
CA PRO A 79 -3.88 8.53 1.12
C PRO A 79 -3.53 8.42 -0.36
N ARG A 80 -3.22 9.54 -1.03
CA ARG A 80 -2.82 9.54 -2.44
C ARG A 80 -1.49 8.84 -2.67
N MET A 81 -0.48 9.08 -1.82
CA MET A 81 0.84 8.44 -1.96
C MET A 81 0.72 6.91 -1.87
N HIS A 82 -0.03 6.41 -0.89
CA HIS A 82 -0.25 4.97 -0.73
C HIS A 82 -1.22 4.40 -1.77
N GLY A 83 -2.21 5.18 -2.21
CA GLY A 83 -3.09 4.80 -3.33
C GLY A 83 -2.29 4.50 -4.60
N ILE A 84 -1.24 5.26 -4.90
CA ILE A 84 -0.32 4.97 -6.01
C ILE A 84 0.36 3.60 -5.86
N HIS A 85 0.73 3.21 -4.64
CA HIS A 85 1.27 1.88 -4.35
C HIS A 85 0.24 0.76 -4.56
N HIS A 86 -1.05 1.07 -4.44
CA HIS A 86 -2.16 0.17 -4.77
C HIS A 86 -2.61 0.24 -6.24
N SER A 87 -1.92 1.00 -7.08
CA SER A 87 -2.29 1.17 -8.49
C SER A 87 -2.14 -0.12 -9.28
N ILE A 88 -3.11 -0.34 -10.18
CA ILE A 88 -3.09 -1.41 -11.18
C ILE A 88 -1.91 -1.32 -12.16
N VAL A 89 -1.26 -0.16 -12.26
CA VAL A 89 -0.10 0.04 -13.13
C VAL A 89 1.17 -0.42 -12.38
N GLN A 90 1.87 -1.42 -12.92
CA GLN A 90 2.94 -2.11 -12.18
C GLN A 90 4.08 -1.20 -11.70
N ARG A 91 4.49 -0.23 -12.52
CA ARG A 91 5.55 0.75 -12.17
C ARG A 91 5.13 1.75 -11.08
N GLU A 92 3.84 1.86 -10.81
CA GLU A 92 3.26 2.69 -9.75
C GLU A 92 3.10 1.87 -8.48
N THR A 93 2.58 0.63 -8.60
CA THR A 93 2.54 -0.31 -7.47
C THR A 93 3.93 -0.51 -6.87
N ASN A 94 4.97 -0.57 -7.72
CA ASN A 94 6.35 -0.74 -7.31
C ASN A 94 7.02 0.57 -6.85
N SER A 95 6.29 1.37 -6.08
CA SER A 95 6.75 2.65 -5.53
C SER A 95 6.03 2.91 -4.19
N ASN A 96 6.47 3.91 -3.41
CA ASN A 96 5.83 4.31 -2.15
C ASN A 96 5.62 3.16 -1.13
N TRP A 97 6.70 2.44 -0.80
CA TRP A 97 6.68 1.25 0.07
C TRP A 97 6.61 1.59 1.57
N GLY A 98 6.86 2.85 1.96
CA GLY A 98 6.79 3.26 3.35
C GLY A 98 5.38 3.15 3.93
N THR A 99 5.30 2.77 5.21
CA THR A 99 4.04 2.83 5.98
C THR A 99 3.95 4.13 6.75
N ILE A 100 4.91 4.39 7.66
CA ILE A 100 4.87 5.56 8.53
C ILE A 100 5.58 6.76 7.92
N PHE A 101 6.84 6.57 7.52
CA PHE A 101 7.68 7.65 7.05
C PHE A 101 7.99 7.50 5.56
N CYS A 102 7.74 8.55 4.79
CA CYS A 102 8.11 8.62 3.36
C CYS A 102 9.62 8.77 3.13
N TRP A 103 10.43 8.89 4.20
CA TRP A 103 11.88 9.05 4.11
C TRP A 103 12.58 7.84 3.50
N TRP A 104 12.05 6.64 3.76
CA TRP A 104 12.55 5.42 3.16
C TRP A 104 12.38 5.46 1.64
N ASP A 105 11.24 5.92 1.15
CA ASP A 105 11.01 6.06 -0.29
C ASP A 105 11.89 7.14 -0.93
N LYS A 106 12.17 8.23 -0.22
CA LYS A 106 13.15 9.24 -0.66
C LYS A 106 14.56 8.66 -0.75
N LEU A 107 14.97 7.92 0.28
CA LEU A 107 16.30 7.30 0.35
C LEU A 107 16.51 6.28 -0.76
N HIS A 108 15.51 5.45 -1.01
CA HIS A 108 15.56 4.37 -2.01
C HIS A 108 15.09 4.79 -3.41
N ARG A 109 14.74 6.07 -3.60
CA ARG A 109 14.24 6.63 -4.88
C ARG A 109 12.99 5.93 -5.41
N THR A 110 12.12 5.48 -4.50
CA THR A 110 10.81 4.89 -4.81
C THR A 110 9.67 5.86 -4.54
N LEU A 111 9.96 7.11 -4.14
CA LEU A 111 8.93 8.11 -3.91
C LEU A 111 8.29 8.57 -5.23
N ARG A 112 6.98 8.36 -5.35
CA ARG A 112 6.16 8.72 -6.49
C ARG A 112 5.00 9.62 -6.06
N ARG A 113 4.82 10.74 -6.78
CA ARG A 113 3.73 11.72 -6.57
C ARG A 113 3.16 12.24 -7.89
N ASP A 114 3.52 11.59 -8.99
CA ASP A 114 3.29 12.02 -10.36
C ASP A 114 1.96 11.49 -10.95
N VAL A 115 1.02 11.11 -10.09
CA VAL A 115 -0.25 10.49 -10.47
C VAL A 115 -1.41 11.16 -9.73
N PRO A 116 -2.43 11.70 -10.40
CA PRO A 116 -3.64 12.22 -9.75
C PRO A 116 -4.38 11.12 -8.99
N GLN A 117 -4.94 11.41 -7.82
CA GLN A 117 -5.64 10.40 -7.00
C GLN A 117 -6.83 9.75 -7.74
N ASP A 118 -7.58 10.54 -8.50
CA ASP A 118 -8.73 10.09 -9.29
C ASP A 118 -8.35 9.34 -10.57
N ALA A 119 -7.09 9.41 -11.00
CA ALA A 119 -6.59 8.61 -12.10
C ALA A 119 -6.20 7.19 -11.68
N VAL A 120 -6.00 6.94 -10.38
CA VAL A 120 -5.55 5.65 -9.85
C VAL A 120 -6.69 4.63 -9.88
N THR A 121 -6.55 3.61 -10.73
CA THR A 121 -7.35 2.39 -10.64
C THR A 121 -6.69 1.47 -9.62
N ILE A 122 -7.41 1.14 -8.54
CA ILE A 122 -6.93 0.28 -7.47
C ILE A 122 -6.96 -1.20 -7.89
N GLY A 123 -6.00 -1.97 -7.40
CA GLY A 123 -6.01 -3.43 -7.41
C GLY A 123 -4.88 -4.03 -8.24
N VAL A 124 -4.79 -5.37 -8.25
CA VAL A 124 -3.82 -6.09 -9.08
C VAL A 124 -4.42 -6.46 -10.42
N ALA A 125 -3.71 -6.18 -11.51
CA ALA A 125 -4.19 -6.40 -12.89
C ALA A 125 -4.74 -7.82 -13.13
N ALA A 126 -4.10 -8.82 -12.55
CA ALA A 126 -4.43 -10.23 -12.75
C ALA A 126 -5.58 -10.77 -11.90
N TYR A 127 -6.04 -10.01 -10.90
CA TYR A 127 -7.01 -10.43 -9.90
C TYR A 127 -8.14 -9.40 -9.83
N ARG A 128 -8.95 -9.35 -10.90
CA ARG A 128 -10.01 -8.34 -11.10
C ARG A 128 -11.43 -8.90 -11.01
N ASP A 129 -11.57 -10.23 -11.01
CA ASP A 129 -12.87 -10.88 -10.89
C ASP A 129 -13.26 -11.00 -9.40
N GLU A 130 -14.32 -10.29 -9.00
CA GLU A 130 -14.85 -10.33 -7.62
C GLU A 130 -15.20 -11.74 -7.16
N HIS A 131 -15.60 -12.64 -8.07
CA HIS A 131 -15.88 -14.04 -7.73
C HIS A 131 -14.61 -14.81 -7.34
N GLU A 132 -13.43 -14.28 -7.64
CA GLU A 132 -12.14 -14.80 -7.19
C GLU A 132 -11.65 -14.20 -5.87
N LEU A 133 -12.26 -13.11 -5.41
CA LEU A 133 -11.87 -12.36 -4.21
C LEU A 133 -12.69 -12.74 -2.96
N THR A 134 -13.12 -14.00 -2.90
CA THR A 134 -13.81 -14.55 -1.73
C THR A 134 -12.82 -14.97 -0.64
N LEU A 135 -13.26 -14.96 0.62
CA LEU A 135 -12.41 -15.31 1.78
C LEU A 135 -11.62 -16.61 1.55
N GLY A 136 -12.28 -17.69 1.13
CA GLY A 136 -11.62 -18.98 0.91
C GLY A 136 -10.54 -18.94 -0.18
N LYS A 137 -10.78 -18.22 -1.27
CA LYS A 137 -9.80 -18.08 -2.36
C LYS A 137 -8.63 -17.18 -1.96
N LEU A 138 -8.87 -16.12 -1.19
CA LEU A 138 -7.83 -15.24 -0.65
C LEU A 138 -6.92 -15.97 0.35
N LEU A 139 -7.47 -16.87 1.17
CA LEU A 139 -6.67 -17.74 2.05
C LEU A 139 -5.82 -18.74 1.25
N ALA A 140 -6.30 -19.20 0.10
CA ALA A 140 -5.53 -20.10 -0.78
C ALA A 140 -4.50 -19.36 -1.65
N LEU A 141 -4.67 -18.04 -1.85
CA LEU A 141 -3.91 -17.24 -2.82
C LEU A 141 -2.38 -17.37 -2.66
N PRO A 142 -1.79 -17.30 -1.44
CA PRO A 142 -0.33 -17.39 -1.28
C PRO A 142 0.27 -18.76 -1.64
N PHE A 143 -0.55 -19.80 -1.74
CA PHE A 143 -0.12 -21.17 -2.05
C PHE A 143 -0.23 -21.50 -3.55
N GLY A 144 -0.84 -20.60 -4.34
CA GLY A 144 -0.91 -20.69 -5.80
C GLY A 144 0.27 -20.01 -6.49
N LYS A 145 0.44 -20.28 -7.78
CA LYS A 145 1.39 -19.53 -8.62
C LYS A 145 0.85 -18.10 -8.83
N GLN A 146 1.69 -17.10 -8.57
CA GLN A 146 1.37 -15.71 -8.90
C GLN A 146 1.13 -15.57 -10.41
N ARG A 147 0.02 -14.92 -10.77
CA ARG A 147 -0.33 -14.63 -12.17
C ARG A 147 0.53 -13.50 -12.72
N GLU A 148 0.73 -13.47 -14.02
CA GLU A 148 1.41 -12.35 -14.68
C GLU A 148 0.63 -11.05 -14.50
N TRP A 149 1.32 -9.91 -14.43
CA TRP A 149 0.70 -8.60 -14.25
C TRP A 149 0.01 -8.11 -15.53
N ARG A 150 -1.10 -8.74 -15.88
CA ARG A 150 -1.92 -8.46 -17.05
C ARG A 150 -3.39 -8.57 -16.67
N LEU A 151 -4.24 -7.79 -17.33
CA LEU A 151 -5.68 -7.91 -17.25
C LEU A 151 -6.15 -9.26 -17.81
N PRO A 152 -7.36 -9.74 -17.46
CA PRO A 152 -7.91 -10.98 -18.00
C PRO A 152 -8.00 -11.04 -19.53
N ASN A 153 -8.07 -9.89 -20.20
CA ASN A 153 -8.04 -9.74 -21.66
C ASN A 153 -6.61 -9.77 -22.25
N GLY A 154 -5.57 -9.87 -21.42
CA GLY A 154 -4.16 -9.92 -21.82
C GLY A 154 -3.45 -8.56 -21.88
N GLU A 155 -4.16 -7.45 -21.71
CA GLU A 155 -3.58 -6.09 -21.73
C GLU A 155 -2.73 -5.81 -20.49
N ILE A 156 -1.67 -5.03 -20.65
CA ILE A 156 -0.83 -4.55 -19.55
C ILE A 156 -1.27 -3.11 -19.23
N PRO A 157 -1.74 -2.83 -18.00
CA PRO A 157 -2.08 -1.47 -17.62
C PRO A 157 -0.84 -0.58 -17.61
N GLU A 158 -0.88 0.47 -18.43
CA GLU A 158 0.16 1.48 -18.50
C GLU A 158 -0.45 2.88 -18.33
N ARG A 159 0.36 3.81 -17.84
CA ARG A 159 0.03 5.23 -17.79
C ARG A 159 1.23 6.03 -18.26
N THR A 160 0.98 7.07 -19.05
CA THR A 160 2.03 8.03 -19.39
C THR A 160 2.36 8.85 -18.14
N PRO A 161 3.63 8.95 -17.72
CA PRO A 161 4.00 9.80 -16.59
C PRO A 161 3.65 11.26 -16.89
N GLN A 162 3.01 11.93 -15.94
CA GLN A 162 2.72 13.37 -16.00
C GLN A 162 3.84 14.15 -15.32
N SER A 163 4.06 15.38 -15.76
CA SER A 163 5.04 16.26 -15.10
C SER A 163 4.53 16.70 -13.73
N ALA A 164 5.46 17.01 -12.81
CA ALA A 164 5.10 17.50 -11.48
C ALA A 164 4.35 18.85 -11.49
N GLU A 165 4.48 19.62 -12.58
CA GLU A 165 3.78 20.90 -12.79
C GLU A 165 2.30 20.70 -13.14
N GLU A 166 1.97 19.69 -13.94
CA GLU A 166 0.58 19.35 -14.32
C GLU A 166 -0.28 18.84 -13.13
N LEU A 167 0.37 18.47 -12.02
CA LEU A 167 -0.28 17.97 -10.81
C LEU A 167 -0.40 19.04 -9.71
N ALA A 168 0.03 20.26 -10.01
CA ALA A 168 -0.04 21.40 -9.10
C ALA A 168 -1.36 22.17 -9.17
N GLU A 169 -2.20 21.87 -10.18
CA GLU A 169 -3.58 22.34 -10.34
C GLU A 169 -4.59 21.31 -9.85
#